data_AF-A0A947T4L4-F1
#
_entry.id   AF-A0A947T4L4-F1
#
_cell.length_a   1.000
_cell.length_b   1.000
_cell.length_c   1.000
_cell.angle_alpha   90.00
_cell.angle_beta   90.00
_cell.angle_gamma   90.00
#
_symmetry.space_group_name_H-M   'P 1'
#
loop_
_entity.id
_entity.type
_entity.pdbx_description
1 polymer ?
#
loop_
_entity_poly.entity_id
_entity_poly.type
_entity_poly.pdbx_seq_one_letter_code
_entity_poly.pdbx_strand_id
1 'polypeptide(L)'
;MRIALHTEGEVGKRTGRILLAEAGLTALGMYGHDRGVEDRRTTAIRSLTGYDPLVTDAPDARAFAFVAAEEGVSCVVVGRPRIDRRLTRAFLDKGLTLLIGCDLGGGIAEALATHESAT
;
A
#
# COMPACT_ATOMS: atom_id res chain seq x y z
N MET A 1 -1.83 -14.46 0.04
CA MET A 1 -1.92 -13.05 0.46
C MET A 1 -2.99 -12.34 -0.36
N ARG A 2 -3.83 -11.54 0.27
CA ARG A 2 -4.88 -10.74 -0.37
C ARG A 2 -4.49 -9.27 -0.22
N ILE A 3 -4.16 -8.58 -1.31
CA ILE A 3 -3.72 -7.18 -1.25
C ILE A 3 -4.85 -6.27 -1.72
N ALA A 4 -5.12 -5.21 -0.97
CA ALA A 4 -5.92 -4.09 -1.45
C ALA A 4 -4.99 -3.07 -2.11
N LEU A 5 -5.34 -2.60 -3.31
CA LEU A 5 -4.61 -1.61 -4.07
C LEU A 5 -5.52 -0.44 -4.38
N HIS A 6 -5.13 0.73 -3.90
CA HIS A 6 -5.65 2.02 -4.36
C HIS A 6 -4.65 2.62 -5.33
N THR A 7 -5.09 2.98 -6.54
CA THR A 7 -4.20 3.47 -7.60
C THR A 7 -4.75 4.76 -8.21
N GLU A 8 -3.96 5.82 -8.26
CA GLU A 8 -4.28 7.06 -8.99
C GLU A 8 -3.34 7.29 -10.17
N GLY A 9 -2.08 6.82 -10.07
CA GLY A 9 -1.04 7.05 -11.06
C GLY A 9 -0.58 5.81 -11.81
N GLU A 10 0.43 6.01 -12.66
CA GLU A 10 1.09 4.91 -13.38
C GLU A 10 1.86 3.97 -12.46
N VAL A 11 2.32 4.46 -11.30
CA VAL A 11 3.02 3.63 -10.30
C VAL A 11 2.08 2.55 -9.79
N GLY A 12 0.89 2.91 -9.31
CA GLY A 12 -0.10 1.96 -8.81
C GLY A 12 -0.55 0.96 -9.87
N LYS A 13 -0.78 1.40 -11.13
CA LYS A 13 -1.12 0.50 -12.23
C LYS A 13 -0.02 -0.53 -12.50
N ARG A 14 1.25 -0.10 -12.52
CA ARG A 14 2.40 -1.01 -12.71
C ARG A 14 2.57 -1.95 -11.51
N THR A 15 2.40 -1.43 -10.29
CA THR A 15 2.39 -2.24 -9.06
C THR A 15 1.33 -3.33 -9.15
N GLY A 16 0.11 -3.02 -9.60
CA GLY A 16 -0.94 -4.02 -9.80
C GLY A 16 -0.52 -5.16 -10.73
N ARG A 17 0.14 -4.85 -11.86
CA ARG A 17 0.66 -5.87 -12.79
C ARG A 17 1.76 -6.73 -12.17
N ILE A 18 2.67 -6.13 -11.40
CA ILE A 18 3.74 -6.85 -10.69
C ILE A 18 3.12 -7.78 -9.64
N LEU A 19 2.19 -7.27 -8.82
CA LEU A 19 1.52 -8.06 -7.80
C LEU A 19 0.76 -9.25 -8.40
N LEU A 20 0.13 -9.08 -9.56
CA LEU A 20 -0.53 -10.18 -10.27
C LEU A 20 0.45 -11.27 -10.74
N ALA A 21 1.75 -10.98 -10.88
CA ALA A 21 2.75 -12.01 -11.18
C ALA A 21 3.18 -12.79 -9.93
N GLU A 22 2.89 -12.30 -8.72
CA GLU A 22 3.34 -12.92 -7.48
C GLU A 22 2.60 -14.23 -7.19
N ALA A 23 3.35 -15.33 -7.04
CA ALA A 23 2.80 -16.67 -6.80
C ALA A 23 2.01 -16.75 -5.48
N GLY A 24 2.39 -15.95 -4.48
CA GLY A 24 1.70 -15.88 -3.19
C GLY A 24 0.40 -15.05 -3.21
N LEU A 25 0.09 -14.37 -4.31
CA LEU A 25 -1.10 -13.53 -4.39
C LEU A 25 -2.36 -14.38 -4.66
N THR A 26 -3.31 -14.27 -3.74
CA THR A 26 -4.61 -14.96 -3.80
C THR A 26 -5.69 -14.06 -4.39
N ALA A 27 -5.68 -12.77 -4.06
CA ALA A 27 -6.63 -11.79 -4.57
C ALA A 27 -6.03 -10.37 -4.56
N LEU A 28 -6.41 -9.56 -5.54
CA LEU A 28 -6.07 -8.15 -5.64
C LEU A 28 -7.34 -7.30 -5.64
N GLY A 29 -7.64 -6.63 -4.53
CA GLY A 29 -8.80 -5.77 -4.40
C GLY A 29 -8.49 -4.36 -4.91
N MET A 30 -9.18 -3.89 -5.94
CA MET A 30 -9.06 -2.50 -6.41
C MET A 30 -9.95 -1.61 -5.55
N TYR A 31 -9.34 -0.93 -4.58
CA TYR A 31 -10.04 -0.09 -3.61
C TYR A 31 -10.44 1.26 -4.22
N GLY A 32 -11.69 1.67 -4.03
CA GLY A 32 -12.20 2.97 -4.50
C GLY A 32 -12.41 3.08 -6.02
N HIS A 33 -12.30 1.96 -6.76
CA HIS A 33 -12.41 1.93 -8.22
C HIS A 33 -13.55 1.03 -8.69
N ASP A 34 -14.50 1.60 -9.43
CA ASP A 34 -15.72 0.91 -9.87
C ASP A 34 -15.62 0.29 -11.29
N ARG A 35 -14.48 0.35 -11.98
CA ARG A 35 -14.40 -0.04 -13.42
C ARG A 35 -13.39 -1.14 -13.75
N GLY A 36 -13.89 -2.08 -14.55
CA GLY A 36 -13.17 -2.76 -15.63
C GLY A 36 -11.98 -3.59 -15.20
N VAL A 37 -12.24 -4.67 -14.47
CA VAL A 37 -11.19 -5.59 -14.08
C VAL A 37 -10.96 -6.63 -15.18
N GLU A 38 -9.76 -6.69 -15.74
CA GLU A 38 -9.38 -7.63 -16.81
C GLU A 38 -8.86 -8.99 -16.28
N ASP A 39 -8.41 -9.08 -15.03
CA ASP A 39 -7.87 -10.32 -14.41
C ASP A 39 -8.85 -10.94 -13.41
N ARG A 40 -9.02 -12.28 -13.46
CA ARG A 40 -9.90 -13.06 -12.57
C ARG A 40 -9.60 -12.92 -11.07
N ARG A 41 -8.36 -12.56 -10.70
CA ARG A 41 -7.93 -12.36 -9.30
C ARG A 41 -8.17 -10.94 -8.82
N THR A 42 -8.54 -10.04 -9.72
CA THR A 42 -8.78 -8.66 -9.39
C THR A 42 -10.27 -8.45 -9.12
N THR A 43 -10.62 -7.60 -8.16
CA THR A 43 -12.03 -7.33 -7.83
C THR A 43 -12.16 -5.91 -7.30
N ALA A 44 -13.17 -5.17 -7.74
CA ALA A 44 -13.49 -3.87 -7.17
C ALA A 44 -13.96 -4.03 -5.71
N ILE A 45 -13.36 -3.30 -4.77
CA ILE A 45 -13.71 -3.36 -3.34
C ILE A 45 -13.98 -1.98 -2.76
N ARG A 46 -14.84 -1.95 -1.74
CA ARG A 46 -15.19 -0.75 -0.95
C ARG A 46 -14.90 -0.91 0.54
N SER A 47 -14.38 -2.06 0.96
CA SER A 47 -13.90 -2.34 2.31
C SER A 47 -12.63 -3.18 2.21
N LEU A 48 -11.74 -2.99 3.17
CA LEU A 48 -10.47 -3.68 3.34
C LEU A 48 -10.61 -4.97 4.16
N THR A 49 -11.84 -5.32 4.57
CA THR A 49 -12.11 -6.56 5.31
C THR A 49 -11.60 -7.79 4.56
N GLY A 50 -10.75 -8.58 5.21
CA GLY A 50 -10.16 -9.80 4.63
C GLY A 50 -9.02 -9.55 3.65
N TYR A 51 -8.42 -8.35 3.66
CA TYR A 51 -7.17 -8.03 2.97
C TYR A 51 -6.04 -7.82 3.99
N ASP A 52 -4.80 -8.06 3.56
CA ASP A 52 -3.61 -8.09 4.40
C ASP A 52 -3.00 -6.67 4.55
N PRO A 53 -2.50 -6.03 3.46
CA PRO A 53 -2.28 -4.59 3.45
C PRO A 53 -3.14 -3.84 2.41
N LEU A 54 -3.31 -2.54 2.67
CA LEU A 54 -3.62 -1.53 1.65
C LEU A 54 -2.32 -0.94 1.07
N VAL A 55 -2.18 -0.99 -0.24
CA VAL A 55 -1.10 -0.34 -1.00
C VAL A 55 -1.67 0.86 -1.74
N THR A 56 -1.01 2.02 -1.67
CA THR A 56 -1.47 3.23 -2.37
C THR A 56 -0.34 4.07 -2.95
N ASP A 57 -0.57 4.60 -4.16
CA ASP A 57 0.25 5.64 -4.80
C ASP A 57 -0.42 7.02 -4.81
N ALA A 58 -1.50 7.20 -4.03
CA ALA A 58 -2.23 8.45 -3.97
C ALA A 58 -1.34 9.62 -3.49
N PRO A 59 -1.47 10.83 -4.06
CA PRO A 59 -0.82 12.03 -3.55
C PRO A 59 -1.22 12.36 -2.11
N ASP A 60 -2.50 12.19 -1.76
CA ASP A 60 -2.99 12.27 -0.37
C ASP A 60 -2.99 10.90 0.32
N ALA A 61 -1.82 10.27 0.35
CA ALA A 61 -1.69 8.96 0.99
C ALA A 61 -2.00 8.97 2.50
N ARG A 62 -1.99 10.15 3.14
CA ARG A 62 -2.32 10.27 4.57
C ARG A 62 -3.77 9.86 4.82
N ALA A 63 -4.71 10.30 3.99
CA ALA A 63 -6.11 9.91 4.11
C ALA A 63 -6.28 8.39 4.02
N PHE A 64 -5.63 7.75 3.05
CA PHE A 64 -5.69 6.30 2.87
C PHE A 64 -5.02 5.51 3.99
N ALA A 65 -3.93 6.03 4.57
CA ALA A 65 -3.33 5.42 5.75
C ALA A 65 -4.28 5.43 6.96
N PHE A 66 -5.10 6.48 7.14
CA PHE A 66 -6.15 6.48 8.16
C PHE A 66 -7.24 5.45 7.86
N VAL A 67 -7.72 5.36 6.62
CA VAL A 67 -8.69 4.34 6.21
C VAL A 67 -8.17 2.93 6.51
N ALA A 68 -6.91 2.64 6.16
CA ALA A 68 -6.28 1.36 6.45
C ALA A 68 -6.25 1.07 7.95
N ALA A 69 -5.80 2.03 8.76
CA ALA A 69 -5.76 1.88 10.21
C ALA A 69 -7.16 1.70 10.81
N GLU A 70 -8.17 2.45 10.33
CA GLU A 70 -9.56 2.35 10.78
C GLU A 70 -10.14 0.96 10.50
N GLU A 71 -9.92 0.43 9.29
CA GLU A 71 -10.35 -0.93 8.90
C GLU A 71 -9.43 -2.05 9.41
N GLY A 72 -8.34 -1.72 10.11
CA GLY A 72 -7.51 -2.70 10.81
C GLY A 72 -6.49 -3.42 9.93
N VAL A 73 -6.04 -2.80 8.84
CA VAL A 73 -5.04 -3.38 7.93
C VAL A 73 -3.76 -2.55 7.90
N SER A 74 -2.62 -3.22 7.65
CA SER A 74 -1.35 -2.52 7.46
C SER A 74 -1.36 -1.71 6.16
N CYS A 75 -0.49 -0.71 6.03
CA CYS A 75 -0.49 0.17 4.87
C CYS A 75 0.91 0.38 4.28
N VAL A 76 1.01 0.35 2.96
CA VAL A 76 2.23 0.63 2.20
C VAL A 76 1.97 1.83 1.29
N VAL A 77 2.81 2.84 1.43
CA VAL A 77 2.68 4.11 0.74
C VAL A 77 3.94 4.40 -0.07
N VAL A 78 3.75 4.69 -1.35
CA VAL A 78 4.83 5.11 -2.26
C VAL A 78 5.46 6.42 -1.77
N GLY A 79 4.63 7.44 -1.51
CA GLY A 79 5.09 8.75 -1.05
C GLY A 79 5.46 8.83 0.44
N ARG A 80 5.86 10.03 0.89
CA ARG A 80 6.19 10.34 2.28
C ARG A 80 5.13 11.26 2.90
N PRO A 81 3.97 10.73 3.32
CA PRO A 81 2.96 11.54 3.96
C PRO A 81 3.50 12.13 5.26
N ARG A 82 3.00 13.30 5.65
CA ARG A 82 3.34 13.88 6.95
C ARG A 82 2.88 12.95 8.07
N ILE A 83 3.85 12.44 8.84
CA ILE A 83 3.58 11.61 10.01
C ILE A 83 3.38 12.50 11.23
N ASP A 84 2.26 12.28 11.94
CA ASP A 84 1.95 12.93 13.20
C ASP A 84 1.58 11.88 14.27
N ARG A 85 1.45 12.33 15.53
CA ARG A 85 1.14 11.44 16.66
C ARG A 85 -0.17 10.69 16.47
N ARG A 86 -1.15 11.26 15.77
CA ARG A 86 -2.46 10.63 15.56
C ARG A 86 -2.31 9.45 14.61
N LEU A 87 -1.59 9.64 13.50
CA LEU A 87 -1.33 8.58 12.54
C LEU A 87 -0.47 7.47 13.16
N THR A 88 0.58 7.83 13.91
CA THR A 88 1.42 6.86 14.62
C THR A 88 0.60 5.99 15.58
N ARG A 89 -0.26 6.59 16.42
CA ARG A 89 -1.13 5.85 17.35
C ARG A 89 -2.12 4.94 16.61
N ALA A 90 -2.70 5.42 15.51
CA ALA A 90 -3.67 4.64 14.74
C ALA A 90 -3.13 3.27 14.28
N PHE A 91 -1.82 3.19 13.98
CA PHE A 91 -1.16 1.93 13.64
C PHE A 91 -0.62 1.19 14.87
N LEU A 92 0.10 1.87 15.77
CA LEU A 92 0.72 1.23 16.94
C LEU A 92 -0.30 0.61 17.90
N ASP A 93 -1.41 1.30 18.18
CA ASP A 93 -2.43 0.84 19.13
C ASP A 93 -3.11 -0.47 18.65
N LYS A 94 -3.04 -0.73 17.34
CA LYS A 94 -3.59 -1.92 16.68
C LYS A 94 -2.53 -2.96 16.30
N GLY A 95 -1.26 -2.72 16.60
CA GLY A 95 -0.16 -3.60 16.18
C GLY A 95 0.03 -3.67 14.66
N LEU A 96 -0.38 -2.63 13.92
CA LEU A 96 -0.29 -2.55 12.47
C LEU A 96 1.00 -1.85 12.04
N THR A 97 1.42 -2.11 10.79
CA THR A 97 2.60 -1.48 10.20
C THR A 97 2.19 -0.46 9.14
N LEU A 98 2.84 0.71 9.17
CA LEU A 98 2.78 1.71 8.10
C LEU A 98 4.18 1.83 7.47
N LEU A 99 4.31 1.43 6.22
CA LEU A 99 5.51 1.65 5.41
C LEU A 99 5.31 2.88 4.52
N ILE A 100 6.28 3.78 4.52
CA ILE A 100 6.24 5.04 3.76
C ILE A 100 7.50 5.22 2.94
N GLY A 101 7.43 6.07 1.91
CA GLY A 101 8.55 6.33 1.03
C GLY A 101 8.95 5.09 0.24
N CYS A 102 8.02 4.16 -0.02
CA CYS A 102 8.28 2.91 -0.72
C CYS A 102 8.36 3.12 -2.23
N ASP A 103 9.28 3.98 -2.66
CA ASP A 103 9.55 4.30 -4.05
C ASP A 103 11.04 4.06 -4.41
N LEU A 104 11.43 4.37 -5.64
CA LEU A 104 12.82 4.17 -6.09
C LEU A 104 13.82 5.10 -5.38
N GLY A 105 13.44 6.34 -5.09
CA GLY A 105 14.34 7.36 -4.56
C GLY A 105 14.38 7.36 -3.02
N GLY A 106 13.23 7.39 -2.38
CA GLY A 106 13.10 7.35 -0.93
C GLY A 106 13.13 5.94 -0.34
N GLY A 107 12.89 4.89 -1.13
CA GLY A 107 12.87 3.52 -0.61
C GLY A 107 14.15 2.79 -0.99
N ILE A 108 14.27 2.45 -2.28
CA ILE A 108 15.39 1.64 -2.78
C ILE A 108 16.72 2.39 -2.63
N ALA A 109 16.81 3.66 -3.05
CA ALA A 109 18.08 4.37 -2.97
C ALA A 109 18.56 4.57 -1.52
N GLU A 110 17.67 4.85 -0.56
CA GLU A 110 18.04 4.92 0.86
C GLU A 110 18.48 3.55 1.42
N ALA A 111 17.81 2.47 1.02
CA ALA A 111 18.21 1.12 1.42
C ALA A 111 19.60 0.75 0.88
N LEU A 112 19.88 1.08 -0.39
CA LEU A 112 21.19 0.87 -1.02
C LEU A 112 22.28 1.71 -0.34
N ALA A 113 22.04 3.01 -0.13
CA ALA A 113 23.00 3.89 0.55
C ALA A 113 23.32 3.40 1.97
N THR A 114 22.32 2.90 2.69
CA THR A 114 22.51 2.31 4.03
C THR A 114 23.35 1.03 3.96
N HIS A 115 23.08 0.16 2.98
CA HIS A 115 23.82 -1.07 2.79
C HIS A 115 25.30 -0.80 2.44
N GLU A 116 25.56 0.14 1.54
CA GLU A 116 26.91 0.55 1.16
C GLU A 116 27.69 1.15 2.33
N SER A 117 27.01 1.94 3.18
CA SER A 117 27.63 2.55 4.37
C SER A 117 27.92 1.57 5.50
N ALA A 118 27.30 0.38 5.46
CA ALA A 118 27.48 -0.67 6.47
C ALA A 118 28.61 -1.66 6.12
N THR A 119 29.28 -1.48 4.99
CA THR A 119 30.40 -2.30 4.49
C THR A 119 31.73 -1.59 4.76
#